data_AF-A0A268TKU4-F1
#
_entry.id   AF-A0A268TKU4-F1
#
_cell.length_a   1.000
_cell.length_b   1.000
_cell.length_c   1.000
_cell.angle_alpha   90.00
_cell.angle_beta   90.00
_cell.angle_gamma   90.00
#
_symmetry.space_group_name_H-M   'P 1'
#
loop_
_entity.id
_entity.type
_entity.pdbx_description
1 polymer ?
#
loop_
_entity_poly.entity_id
_entity_poly.type
_entity_poly.pdbx_seq_one_letter_code
_entity_poly.pdbx_strand_id
1 'polypeptide(L)'
;MNFYEIFQIKLGLRDKRDTSLKSKSKKKLRVMFIDFWDDFKEDFNLLHNALSYNYDLVHDSKNPEVVFCSVFGSSALEYKCKRIIYIGENICPNFNAYDYALSFERLSYMDRHLRVPHYIWKGFFDLQKDEYKSLRLRDDRAMLDRKFCNIIYSNDFNIESMRMDTLHSFSKYKQVDSGGRAANNIGGPVKDKIAFQSGYKFSLAIENSSHKGYVTEKIMDAFLAGSVPIYWGASDVNLDFNKESFINLNDFANLESALEYIKKLDSDDALYLKMLRANPLNNDEFCENFNIEKLSQFLAHAIEEGDIYHKDKNFGRDVNGGYLGIPRLAKYGTFFIVNRTKRREARYKLAQKIHKIQKR
;
A
#
# COMPACT_ATOMS: atom_id res chain seq x y z
N MET A 1 -16.82 16.26 11.37
CA MET A 1 -15.38 16.03 11.22
C MET A 1 -15.05 16.17 9.75
N ASN A 2 -14.03 16.93 9.40
CA ASN A 2 -13.60 17.06 8.00
C ASN A 2 -12.76 15.84 7.55
N PHE A 3 -12.45 15.77 6.25
CA PHE A 3 -11.64 14.73 5.63
C PHE A 3 -10.34 14.41 6.40
N TYR A 4 -9.57 15.43 6.75
CA TYR A 4 -8.29 15.29 7.45
C TYR A 4 -8.47 14.68 8.83
N GLU A 5 -9.48 15.14 9.58
CA GLU A 5 -9.73 14.65 10.95
C GLU A 5 -10.13 13.18 10.95
N ILE A 6 -10.99 12.77 10.02
CA ILE A 6 -11.43 11.37 9.90
C ILE A 6 -10.23 10.47 9.58
N PHE A 7 -9.38 10.87 8.63
CA PHE A 7 -8.22 10.09 8.22
C PHE A 7 -7.16 10.05 9.33
N GLN A 8 -6.90 11.16 10.02
CA GLN A 8 -6.02 11.21 11.20
C GLN A 8 -6.49 10.29 12.32
N ILE A 9 -7.79 10.27 12.64
CA ILE A 9 -8.35 9.36 13.64
C ILE A 9 -8.12 7.90 13.23
N LYS A 10 -8.41 7.55 11.97
CA LYS A 10 -8.23 6.19 11.47
C LYS A 10 -6.78 5.73 11.48
N LEU A 11 -5.83 6.65 11.31
CA LEU A 11 -4.40 6.37 11.40
C LEU A 11 -3.84 6.41 12.84
N GLY A 12 -4.66 6.73 13.85
CA GLY A 12 -4.20 6.92 15.23
C GLY A 12 -3.36 8.18 15.44
N LEU A 13 -3.43 9.16 14.54
CA LEU A 13 -2.71 10.43 14.64
C LEU A 13 -3.43 11.47 15.50
N ARG A 14 -4.74 11.30 15.70
CA ARG A 14 -5.57 12.19 16.51
C ARG A 14 -6.40 11.37 17.48
N ASP A 15 -6.29 11.72 18.75
CA ASP A 15 -6.78 10.88 19.83
C ASP A 15 -8.32 10.88 19.92
N LYS A 16 -8.90 9.69 20.14
CA LYS A 16 -10.26 9.52 20.68
C LYS A 16 -10.27 8.67 21.95
N ARG A 17 -9.12 8.27 22.49
CA ARG A 17 -9.07 7.53 23.75
C ARG A 17 -8.10 8.17 24.73
N ASP A 18 -8.71 8.54 25.85
CA ASP A 18 -8.15 8.45 27.19
C ASP A 18 -6.96 7.48 27.27
N THR A 19 -5.82 8.00 27.72
CA THR A 19 -4.53 7.32 27.92
C THR A 19 -4.58 6.15 28.92
N SER A 20 -5.76 5.64 29.27
CA SER A 20 -5.99 4.58 30.25
C SER A 20 -5.48 3.19 29.83
N LEU A 21 -4.97 3.01 28.60
CA LEU A 21 -4.22 1.82 28.18
C LEU A 21 -2.68 1.95 28.34
N LYS A 22 -2.16 3.10 28.79
CA LYS A 22 -0.71 3.33 28.96
C LYS A 22 -0.09 2.70 30.23
N SER A 23 -0.81 1.87 30.99
CA SER A 23 -0.29 1.29 32.25
C SER A 23 0.01 -0.21 32.24
N LYS A 24 -0.12 -0.92 31.11
CA LYS A 24 0.38 -2.31 31.01
C LYS A 24 1.84 -2.30 30.53
N SER A 25 2.71 -3.02 31.27
CA SER A 25 4.05 -3.38 30.82
C SER A 25 3.95 -4.00 29.42
N LYS A 26 4.49 -3.33 28.40
CA LYS A 26 4.51 -3.86 27.03
C LYS A 26 5.52 -5.00 26.94
N LYS A 27 5.24 -5.95 26.06
CA LYS A 27 6.16 -7.06 25.78
C LYS A 27 7.28 -6.55 24.87
N LYS A 28 8.53 -6.89 25.18
CA LYS A 28 9.64 -6.64 24.24
C LYS A 28 9.48 -7.53 23.00
N LEU A 29 9.59 -6.95 21.81
CA LEU A 29 9.53 -7.68 20.54
C LEU A 29 10.78 -7.37 19.72
N ARG A 30 11.55 -8.40 19.37
CA ARG A 30 12.70 -8.24 18.46
C ARG A 30 12.21 -8.23 17.01
N VAL A 31 12.41 -7.11 16.32
CA VAL A 31 11.96 -6.90 14.95
C VAL A 31 13.14 -6.62 14.02
N MET A 32 12.93 -6.88 12.74
CA MET A 32 13.83 -6.44 11.66
C MET A 32 12.98 -5.89 10.52
N PHE A 33 13.35 -4.73 9.99
CA PHE A 33 12.80 -4.18 8.76
C PHE A 33 13.85 -4.29 7.65
N ILE A 34 13.49 -4.84 6.50
CA ILE A 34 14.44 -5.08 5.41
C ILE A 34 13.76 -4.98 4.04
N ASP A 35 14.53 -4.78 2.96
CA ASP A 35 14.00 -4.76 1.59
C ASP A 35 12.92 -3.67 1.35
N PHE A 36 12.92 -2.60 2.15
CA PHE A 36 12.13 -1.39 1.92
C PHE A 36 12.91 -0.40 1.03
N TRP A 37 12.23 0.65 0.55
CA TRP A 37 12.82 1.69 -0.28
C TRP A 37 13.85 2.56 0.48
N ASP A 38 14.71 3.26 -0.26
CA ASP A 38 15.95 3.89 0.27
C ASP A 38 15.76 4.88 1.44
N ASP A 39 14.64 5.60 1.52
CA ASP A 39 14.36 6.58 2.59
C ASP A 39 13.44 6.05 3.71
N PHE A 40 13.26 4.72 3.80
CA PHE A 40 12.48 4.07 4.84
C PHE A 40 13.07 4.33 6.24
N LYS A 41 12.20 4.69 7.18
CA LYS A 41 12.56 4.95 8.58
C LYS A 41 12.03 3.85 9.48
N GLU A 42 12.93 3.01 10.00
CA GLU A 42 12.55 1.85 10.82
C GLU A 42 11.84 2.23 12.13
N ASP A 43 12.29 3.32 12.77
CA ASP A 43 11.74 3.80 14.06
C ASP A 43 10.51 4.71 13.89
N PHE A 44 10.14 5.06 12.65
CA PHE A 44 9.06 5.99 12.37
C PHE A 44 8.34 5.64 11.08
N ASN A 45 7.42 4.69 11.17
CA ASN A 45 6.55 4.28 10.07
C ASN A 45 5.21 3.73 10.59
N LEU A 46 4.28 3.43 9.67
CA LEU A 46 2.95 2.94 10.00
C LEU A 46 2.97 1.63 10.80
N LEU A 47 3.88 0.69 10.48
CA LEU A 47 4.00 -0.58 11.19
C LEU A 47 4.56 -0.39 12.58
N HIS A 48 5.64 0.40 12.71
CA HIS A 48 6.20 0.77 14.00
C HIS A 48 5.12 1.39 14.91
N ASN A 49 4.34 2.35 14.37
CA ASN A 49 3.23 2.96 15.10
C ASN A 49 2.21 1.92 15.55
N ALA A 50 1.73 1.04 14.66
CA ALA A 50 0.74 0.02 14.99
C ALA A 50 1.24 -1.02 16.02
N LEU A 51 2.51 -1.45 15.91
CA LEU A 51 3.13 -2.39 16.83
C LEU A 51 3.34 -1.77 18.22
N SER A 52 3.65 -0.47 18.29
CA SER A 52 3.90 0.23 19.54
C SER A 52 2.69 0.24 20.48
N TYR A 53 1.49 -0.10 20.01
CA TYR A 53 0.32 -0.25 20.87
C TYR A 53 0.46 -1.44 21.84
N ASN A 54 1.16 -2.50 21.44
CA ASN A 54 1.28 -3.75 22.21
C ASN A 54 2.72 -4.07 22.65
N TYR A 55 3.73 -3.52 21.95
CA TYR A 55 5.12 -3.93 22.10
C TYR A 55 6.08 -2.77 22.37
N ASP A 56 7.16 -3.09 23.09
CA ASP A 56 8.40 -2.30 23.10
C ASP A 56 9.34 -2.91 22.05
N LEU A 57 9.57 -2.19 20.95
CA LEU A 57 10.32 -2.71 19.82
C LEU A 57 11.83 -2.67 20.07
N VAL A 58 12.52 -3.75 19.69
CA VAL A 58 13.98 -3.86 19.72
C VAL A 58 14.45 -4.29 18.34
N HIS A 59 15.25 -3.47 17.67
CA HIS A 59 15.78 -3.79 16.35
C HIS A 59 16.92 -4.79 16.49
N ASP A 60 16.75 -6.01 15.96
CA ASP A 60 17.74 -7.09 16.05
C ASP A 60 17.86 -7.79 14.69
N SER A 61 18.93 -7.47 13.96
CA SER A 61 19.23 -8.05 12.66
C SER A 61 19.73 -9.50 12.72
N LYS A 62 20.17 -9.97 13.90
CA LYS A 62 20.75 -11.31 14.08
C LYS A 62 19.69 -12.33 14.48
N ASN A 63 18.85 -11.99 15.45
CA ASN A 63 17.86 -12.91 16.03
C ASN A 63 16.45 -12.28 16.18
N PRO A 64 15.84 -11.77 15.09
CA PRO A 64 14.49 -11.22 15.14
C PRO A 64 13.44 -12.31 15.40
N GLU A 65 12.36 -11.93 16.07
CA GLU A 65 11.15 -12.76 16.23
C GLU A 65 10.23 -12.65 15.01
N VAL A 66 10.27 -11.51 14.34
CA VAL A 66 9.53 -11.22 13.11
C VAL A 66 10.34 -10.30 12.21
N VAL A 67 10.29 -10.58 10.90
CA VAL A 67 10.85 -9.72 9.85
C VAL A 67 9.71 -9.10 9.07
N PHE A 68 9.75 -7.78 8.97
CA PHE A 68 8.95 -7.01 8.05
C PHE A 68 9.77 -6.70 6.81
N CYS A 69 9.15 -6.85 5.63
CA CYS A 69 9.85 -6.61 4.39
C CYS A 69 8.98 -5.98 3.31
N SER A 70 9.61 -5.47 2.25
CA SER A 70 8.92 -5.06 1.03
C SER A 70 9.55 -5.69 -0.21
N VAL A 71 9.16 -5.23 -1.38
CA VAL A 71 9.45 -5.87 -2.67
C VAL A 71 10.79 -5.43 -3.29
N PHE A 72 11.57 -4.59 -2.62
CA PHE A 72 12.81 -4.01 -3.15
C PHE A 72 14.05 -4.90 -2.96
N GLY A 73 13.86 -6.11 -2.44
CA GLY A 73 14.93 -7.07 -2.22
C GLY A 73 14.42 -8.47 -1.95
N SER A 74 15.31 -9.34 -1.50
CA SER A 74 14.98 -10.74 -1.17
C SER A 74 15.66 -11.25 0.09
N SER A 75 16.27 -10.36 0.87
CA SER A 75 17.01 -10.71 2.09
C SER A 75 16.10 -11.29 3.18
N ALA A 76 14.82 -10.91 3.20
CA ALA A 76 13.82 -11.51 4.10
C ALA A 76 13.71 -13.03 3.96
N LEU A 77 14.04 -13.61 2.79
CA LEU A 77 13.93 -15.05 2.53
C LEU A 77 14.98 -15.89 3.27
N GLU A 78 16.02 -15.26 3.82
CA GLU A 78 17.06 -15.94 4.59
C GLU A 78 16.64 -16.18 6.05
N TYR A 79 15.67 -15.41 6.56
CA TYR A 79 15.22 -15.48 7.94
C TYR A 79 14.26 -16.64 8.19
N LYS A 80 14.42 -17.35 9.30
CA LYS A 80 13.59 -18.52 9.69
C LYS A 80 12.42 -18.18 10.61
N CYS A 81 12.34 -16.93 11.05
CA CYS A 81 11.23 -16.41 11.83
C CYS A 81 10.03 -16.04 10.92
N LYS A 82 8.97 -15.50 11.53
CA LYS A 82 7.81 -15.01 10.77
C LYS A 82 8.23 -13.90 9.80
N ARG A 83 7.71 -13.96 8.57
CA ARG A 83 7.94 -12.99 7.49
C ARG A 83 6.62 -12.32 7.13
N ILE A 84 6.53 -11.02 7.36
CA ILE A 84 5.36 -10.20 7.03
C ILE A 84 5.75 -9.22 5.93
N ILE A 85 5.15 -9.35 4.75
CA ILE A 85 5.45 -8.48 3.62
C ILE A 85 4.46 -7.32 3.52
N TYR A 86 4.96 -6.12 3.29
CA TYR A 86 4.20 -4.97 2.83
C TYR A 86 4.44 -4.74 1.33
N ILE A 87 3.36 -4.62 0.56
CA ILE A 87 3.42 -4.45 -0.90
C ILE A 87 2.74 -3.14 -1.30
N GLY A 88 3.56 -2.17 -1.75
CA GLY A 88 3.10 -0.91 -2.34
C GLY A 88 3.13 -0.87 -3.88
N GLU A 89 3.88 -1.76 -4.52
CA GLU A 89 3.96 -1.90 -5.99
C GLU A 89 2.87 -2.84 -6.52
N ASN A 90 2.46 -2.70 -7.78
CA ASN A 90 1.41 -3.53 -8.40
C ASN A 90 1.84 -5.00 -8.60
N ILE A 91 1.93 -5.75 -7.50
CA ILE A 91 2.35 -7.15 -7.42
C ILE A 91 1.46 -7.86 -6.40
N CYS A 92 0.98 -9.07 -6.73
CA CYS A 92 0.19 -9.86 -5.80
C CYS A 92 1.09 -10.56 -4.74
N PRO A 93 0.62 -10.73 -3.49
CA PRO A 93 1.39 -11.43 -2.46
C PRO A 93 1.74 -12.89 -2.81
N ASN A 94 2.99 -13.28 -2.57
CA ASN A 94 3.43 -14.67 -2.67
C ASN A 94 3.43 -15.37 -1.30
N PHE A 95 2.31 -16.00 -0.95
CA PHE A 95 2.12 -16.71 0.31
C PHE A 95 2.95 -18.01 0.47
N ASN A 96 3.75 -18.41 -0.54
CA ASN A 96 4.78 -19.43 -0.36
C ASN A 96 6.09 -18.84 0.18
N ALA A 97 6.34 -17.55 -0.02
CA ALA A 97 7.56 -16.88 0.42
C ALA A 97 7.39 -16.17 1.76
N TYR A 98 6.17 -15.67 2.03
CA TYR A 98 5.83 -14.86 3.19
C TYR A 98 4.67 -15.48 3.98
N ASP A 99 4.69 -15.31 5.29
CA ASP A 99 3.69 -15.86 6.19
C ASP A 99 2.42 -15.02 6.16
N TYR A 100 2.58 -13.70 6.26
CA TYR A 100 1.49 -12.72 6.25
C TYR A 100 1.78 -11.62 5.23
N ALA A 101 0.72 -10.99 4.71
CA ALA A 101 0.84 -9.91 3.73
C ALA A 101 -0.07 -8.73 4.04
N LEU A 102 0.47 -7.53 3.82
CA LEU A 102 -0.21 -6.25 3.81
C LEU A 102 -0.12 -5.70 2.38
N SER A 103 -1.23 -5.63 1.65
CA SER A 103 -1.21 -5.12 0.26
C SER A 103 -2.48 -4.37 -0.12
N PHE A 104 -2.56 -3.87 -1.35
CA PHE A 104 -3.75 -3.20 -1.89
C PHE A 104 -4.85 -4.17 -2.35
N GLU A 105 -4.56 -5.48 -2.39
CA GLU A 105 -5.46 -6.49 -2.95
C GLU A 105 -6.77 -6.60 -2.16
N ARG A 106 -7.88 -6.73 -2.87
CA ARG A 106 -9.18 -7.08 -2.27
C ARG A 106 -9.32 -8.59 -2.13
N LEU A 107 -8.41 -9.19 -1.35
CA LEU A 107 -8.38 -10.63 -1.12
C LEU A 107 -8.67 -10.97 0.34
N SER A 108 -9.42 -12.05 0.54
CA SER A 108 -9.59 -12.72 1.83
C SER A 108 -8.80 -14.02 1.79
N TYR A 109 -7.82 -14.16 2.68
CA TYR A 109 -6.98 -15.36 2.72
C TYR A 109 -6.69 -15.76 4.17
N MET A 110 -7.68 -16.41 4.76
CA MET A 110 -7.67 -16.78 6.19
C MET A 110 -7.34 -15.54 7.04
N ASP A 111 -6.45 -15.68 8.00
CA ASP A 111 -5.86 -14.65 8.84
C ASP A 111 -4.55 -14.07 8.27
N ARG A 112 -4.16 -14.46 7.05
CA ARG A 112 -2.83 -14.17 6.49
C ARG A 112 -2.73 -12.87 5.71
N HIS A 113 -3.84 -12.17 5.50
CA HIS A 113 -3.88 -10.95 4.69
C HIS A 113 -4.68 -9.84 5.35
N LEU A 114 -4.15 -8.62 5.30
CA LEU A 114 -4.87 -7.39 5.60
C LEU A 114 -4.65 -6.38 4.49
N ARG A 115 -5.74 -5.84 3.93
CA ARG A 115 -5.67 -4.80 2.91
C ARG A 115 -5.18 -3.49 3.52
N VAL A 116 -4.02 -3.01 3.07
CA VAL A 116 -3.39 -1.72 3.41
C VAL A 116 -2.82 -1.08 2.14
N PRO A 117 -3.65 -0.38 1.34
CA PRO A 117 -3.20 0.27 0.12
C PRO A 117 -2.19 1.39 0.39
N HIS A 118 -1.40 1.76 -0.61
CA HIS A 118 -0.28 2.70 -0.40
C HIS A 118 -0.73 4.11 0.00
N TYR A 119 -1.96 4.54 -0.36
CA TYR A 119 -2.50 5.80 0.14
C TYR A 119 -2.64 5.86 1.67
N ILE A 120 -2.83 4.72 2.35
CA ILE A 120 -2.88 4.64 3.82
C ILE A 120 -1.48 4.86 4.39
N TRP A 121 -0.51 4.13 3.82
CA TRP A 121 0.88 4.23 4.23
C TRP A 121 1.41 5.65 4.07
N LYS A 122 1.23 6.26 2.90
CA LYS A 122 1.70 7.60 2.63
C LYS A 122 0.95 8.65 3.46
N GLY A 123 -0.37 8.48 3.61
CA GLY A 123 -1.22 9.33 4.45
C GLY A 123 -0.75 9.40 5.90
N PHE A 124 -0.18 8.32 6.45
CA PHE A 124 0.45 8.32 7.78
C PHE A 124 1.50 9.42 7.95
N PHE A 125 2.30 9.69 6.92
CA PHE A 125 3.34 10.72 6.98
C PHE A 125 2.79 12.11 6.66
N ASP A 126 1.98 12.22 5.60
CA ASP A 126 1.54 13.55 5.12
C ASP A 126 0.56 14.23 6.06
N LEU A 127 -0.32 13.47 6.72
CA LEU A 127 -1.31 14.03 7.64
C LEU A 127 -0.72 14.46 8.98
N GLN A 128 0.55 14.17 9.24
CA GLN A 128 1.27 14.71 10.40
C GLN A 128 1.80 16.12 10.12
N LYS A 129 2.02 16.49 8.85
CA LYS A 129 2.51 17.82 8.47
C LYS A 129 1.39 18.85 8.56
N ASP A 130 1.58 19.88 9.40
CA ASP A 130 0.57 20.91 9.63
C ASP A 130 0.22 21.71 8.36
N GLU A 131 1.20 21.93 7.50
CA GLU A 131 1.08 22.68 6.24
C GLU A 131 0.05 22.08 5.26
N TYR A 132 -0.26 20.78 5.35
CA TYR A 132 -1.22 20.13 4.44
C TYR A 132 -2.66 20.12 4.99
N LYS A 133 -2.86 20.36 6.29
CA LYS A 133 -4.15 20.15 6.98
C LYS A 133 -5.25 21.15 6.59
N SER A 134 -4.91 22.21 5.89
CA SER A 134 -5.82 23.30 5.53
C SER A 134 -5.84 23.66 4.04
N LEU A 135 -5.00 23.04 3.20
CA LEU A 135 -4.88 23.42 1.79
C LEU A 135 -6.21 23.27 1.02
N ARG A 136 -6.97 22.20 1.28
CA ARG A 136 -8.32 22.00 0.73
C ARG A 136 -9.38 22.90 1.37
N LEU A 137 -9.10 23.50 2.53
CA LEU A 137 -10.03 24.32 3.30
C LEU A 137 -9.93 25.82 2.98
N ARG A 138 -9.04 26.24 2.08
CA ARG A 138 -8.97 27.61 1.57
C ARG A 138 -10.30 28.05 0.95
N ASP A 139 -10.57 29.35 0.96
CA ASP A 139 -11.80 29.93 0.43
C ASP A 139 -11.98 29.72 -1.09
N ASP A 140 -13.21 29.88 -1.57
CA ASP A 140 -13.54 29.59 -2.97
C ASP A 140 -12.73 30.43 -3.96
N ARG A 141 -12.46 31.71 -3.65
CA ARG A 141 -11.67 32.58 -4.53
C ARG A 141 -10.24 32.06 -4.66
N ALA A 142 -9.60 31.72 -3.55
CA ALA A 142 -8.26 31.14 -3.54
C ALA A 142 -8.20 29.77 -4.26
N MET A 143 -9.30 29.01 -4.25
CA MET A 143 -9.37 27.71 -4.92
C MET A 143 -9.64 27.82 -6.42
N LEU A 144 -10.30 28.88 -6.87
CA LEU A 144 -10.56 29.18 -8.28
C LEU A 144 -9.37 29.87 -8.96
N ASP A 145 -8.66 30.75 -8.25
CA ASP A 145 -7.50 31.50 -8.75
C ASP A 145 -6.21 30.67 -8.73
N ARG A 146 -6.20 29.59 -9.53
CA ARG A 146 -5.10 28.63 -9.62
C ARG A 146 -4.87 28.20 -11.05
N LYS A 147 -3.67 27.67 -11.32
CA LYS A 147 -3.32 27.13 -12.64
C LYS A 147 -4.23 25.96 -13.00
N PHE A 148 -4.33 25.66 -14.29
CA PHE A 148 -5.22 24.62 -14.79
C PHE A 148 -4.92 23.23 -14.21
N CYS A 149 -3.81 22.61 -14.62
CA CYS A 149 -3.56 21.20 -14.30
C CYS A 149 -2.07 20.92 -14.14
N ASN A 150 -1.74 19.92 -13.33
CA ASN A 150 -0.39 19.40 -13.19
C ASN A 150 -0.34 17.87 -13.23
N ILE A 151 0.86 17.34 -13.45
CA ILE A 151 1.21 15.93 -13.23
C ILE A 151 2.58 15.83 -12.56
N ILE A 152 2.78 14.83 -11.69
CA ILE A 152 4.07 14.59 -11.06
C ILE A 152 4.39 13.10 -11.11
N TYR A 153 5.40 12.73 -11.90
CA TYR A 153 5.89 11.36 -11.99
C TYR A 153 7.36 11.35 -12.43
N SER A 154 8.11 10.38 -11.93
CA SER A 154 9.53 10.23 -12.29
C SER A 154 9.83 8.89 -12.95
N ASN A 155 8.99 7.88 -12.75
CA ASN A 155 9.12 6.61 -13.44
C ASN A 155 8.38 6.67 -14.79
N ASP A 156 9.15 6.60 -15.88
CA ASP A 156 8.70 6.47 -17.26
C ASP A 156 9.07 5.10 -17.87
N PHE A 157 9.61 4.19 -17.05
CA PHE A 157 10.03 2.86 -17.48
C PHE A 157 8.97 1.80 -17.15
N ASN A 158 8.62 0.96 -18.13
CA ASN A 158 7.63 -0.13 -18.01
C ASN A 158 6.30 0.33 -17.39
N ILE A 159 5.79 1.48 -17.84
CA ILE A 159 4.50 2.02 -17.42
C ILE A 159 3.49 1.94 -18.57
N GLU A 160 2.20 1.91 -18.24
CA GLU A 160 1.14 2.05 -19.24
C GLU A 160 1.12 3.48 -19.82
N SER A 161 0.68 3.61 -21.08
CA SER A 161 0.75 4.86 -21.84
C SER A 161 -0.11 5.98 -21.26
N MET A 162 -1.03 5.64 -20.34
CA MET A 162 -2.10 6.52 -19.91
C MET A 162 -1.61 7.85 -19.30
N ARG A 163 -0.41 7.88 -18.70
CA ARG A 163 0.22 9.13 -18.24
C ARG A 163 0.52 10.09 -19.39
N MET A 164 1.23 9.58 -20.40
CA MET A 164 1.65 10.36 -21.56
C MET A 164 0.45 10.74 -22.42
N ASP A 165 -0.48 9.82 -22.64
CA ASP A 165 -1.67 10.07 -23.45
C ASP A 165 -2.57 11.13 -22.80
N THR A 166 -2.77 11.08 -21.48
CA THR A 166 -3.52 12.13 -20.76
C THR A 166 -2.79 13.47 -20.80
N LEU A 167 -1.48 13.47 -20.53
CA LEU A 167 -0.66 14.68 -20.57
C LEU A 167 -0.72 15.35 -21.95
N HIS A 168 -0.50 14.60 -23.02
CA HIS A 168 -0.56 15.09 -24.39
C HIS A 168 -1.98 15.56 -24.78
N SER A 169 -3.00 14.77 -24.45
CA SER A 169 -4.39 15.11 -24.79
C SER A 169 -4.81 16.42 -24.12
N PHE A 170 -4.58 16.56 -22.82
CA PHE A 170 -5.08 17.70 -22.07
C PHE A 170 -4.25 18.97 -22.31
N SER A 171 -2.95 18.82 -22.63
CA SER A 171 -2.10 19.94 -23.03
C SER A 171 -2.56 20.63 -24.32
N LYS A 172 -3.42 19.99 -25.13
CA LYS A 172 -4.07 20.62 -26.30
C LYS A 172 -5.09 21.70 -25.92
N TYR A 173 -5.65 21.63 -24.70
CA TYR A 173 -6.62 22.61 -24.23
C TYR A 173 -5.94 23.77 -23.49
N LYS A 174 -5.18 23.45 -22.43
CA LYS A 174 -4.41 24.40 -21.61
C LYS A 174 -3.15 23.70 -21.12
N GLN A 175 -2.12 24.50 -20.82
CA GLN A 175 -0.84 24.00 -20.30
C GLN A 175 -1.05 23.07 -19.08
N VAL A 176 -0.47 21.88 -19.15
CA VAL A 176 -0.34 20.95 -18.02
C VAL A 176 1.11 20.98 -17.56
N ASP A 177 1.34 21.42 -16.33
CA ASP A 177 2.70 21.50 -15.77
C ASP A 177 3.14 20.12 -15.25
N SER A 178 4.24 19.59 -15.79
CA SER A 178 4.84 18.33 -15.33
C SER A 178 5.98 18.64 -14.38
N GLY A 179 5.77 18.36 -13.09
CA GLY A 179 6.71 18.66 -12.01
C GLY A 179 7.59 17.49 -11.58
N GLY A 180 7.46 16.32 -12.21
CA GLY A 180 8.32 15.17 -11.93
C GLY A 180 9.62 15.19 -12.74
N ARG A 181 10.44 14.13 -12.64
CA ARG A 181 11.63 14.01 -13.52
C ARG A 181 11.24 13.69 -14.96
N ALA A 182 10.16 12.93 -15.15
CA ALA A 182 9.68 12.54 -16.46
C ALA A 182 8.82 13.65 -17.07
N ALA A 183 8.99 13.89 -18.38
CA ALA A 183 8.30 14.93 -19.15
C ALA A 183 8.30 16.32 -18.50
N ASN A 184 9.32 16.65 -17.70
CA ASN A 184 9.37 17.91 -16.96
C ASN A 184 9.31 19.12 -17.91
N ASN A 185 8.48 20.11 -17.58
CA ASN A 185 8.35 21.33 -18.37
C ASN A 185 8.36 22.61 -17.51
N ILE A 186 8.77 22.50 -16.24
CA ILE A 186 8.82 23.62 -15.29
C ILE A 186 10.23 23.94 -14.80
N GLY A 187 11.26 23.33 -15.39
CA GLY A 187 12.67 23.61 -15.11
C GLY A 187 13.32 22.71 -14.06
N GLY A 188 12.64 21.67 -13.58
CA GLY A 188 13.21 20.68 -12.66
C GLY A 188 12.18 19.96 -11.79
N PRO A 189 12.55 18.83 -11.16
CA PRO A 189 11.65 18.09 -10.29
C PRO A 189 11.31 18.89 -9.02
N VAL A 190 10.03 18.93 -8.67
CA VAL A 190 9.55 19.62 -7.46
C VAL A 190 9.99 18.87 -6.20
N LYS A 191 10.30 19.63 -5.14
CA LYS A 191 10.70 19.07 -3.84
C LYS A 191 9.49 18.60 -3.03
N ASP A 192 8.43 19.42 -3.00
CA ASP A 192 7.19 19.12 -2.30
C ASP A 192 6.05 19.00 -3.30
N LYS A 193 5.54 17.77 -3.46
CA LYS A 193 4.49 17.45 -4.43
C LYS A 193 3.15 18.09 -4.05
N ILE A 194 2.76 18.00 -2.79
CA ILE A 194 1.45 18.46 -2.30
C ILE A 194 1.41 19.99 -2.31
N ALA A 195 2.50 20.64 -1.87
CA ALA A 195 2.60 22.09 -1.96
C ALA A 195 2.55 22.58 -3.42
N PHE A 196 3.25 21.91 -4.34
CA PHE A 196 3.17 22.24 -5.77
C PHE A 196 1.75 22.05 -6.33
N GLN A 197 1.12 20.90 -6.09
CA GLN A 197 -0.26 20.61 -6.51
C GLN A 197 -1.27 21.62 -5.97
N SER A 198 -1.00 22.21 -4.80
CA SER A 198 -1.89 23.21 -4.18
C SER A 198 -2.07 24.46 -5.03
N GLY A 199 -1.16 24.73 -5.98
CA GLY A 199 -1.25 25.82 -6.95
C GLY A 199 -2.11 25.53 -8.19
N TYR A 200 -2.76 24.36 -8.27
CA TYR A 200 -3.53 23.92 -9.44
C TYR A 200 -4.97 23.56 -9.11
N LYS A 201 -5.88 23.77 -10.06
CA LYS A 201 -7.28 23.35 -9.98
C LYS A 201 -7.41 21.83 -10.08
N PHE A 202 -6.64 21.22 -11.00
CA PHE A 202 -6.63 19.78 -11.28
C PHE A 202 -5.24 19.16 -11.13
N SER A 203 -5.20 17.88 -10.74
CA SER A 203 -3.98 17.08 -10.65
C SER A 203 -4.21 15.73 -11.31
N LEU A 204 -3.37 15.37 -12.28
CA LEU A 204 -3.38 14.06 -12.92
C LEU A 204 -2.82 13.01 -11.94
N ALA A 205 -3.72 12.26 -11.31
CA ALA A 205 -3.43 11.17 -10.37
C ALA A 205 -3.43 9.83 -11.12
N ILE A 206 -2.46 9.64 -12.01
CA ILE A 206 -2.41 8.50 -12.94
C ILE A 206 -1.42 7.44 -12.44
N GLU A 207 -1.92 6.24 -12.15
CA GLU A 207 -1.10 5.09 -11.76
C GLU A 207 -0.17 4.63 -12.89
N ASN A 208 0.87 3.87 -12.53
CA ASN A 208 1.82 3.32 -13.50
C ASN A 208 1.24 2.15 -14.30
N SER A 209 0.19 1.53 -13.77
CA SER A 209 -0.51 0.39 -14.34
C SER A 209 -1.90 0.30 -13.74
N SER A 210 -2.84 -0.32 -14.45
CA SER A 210 -4.19 -0.57 -13.96
C SER A 210 -4.31 -1.94 -13.30
N HIS A 211 -4.86 -1.98 -12.08
CA HIS A 211 -5.27 -3.21 -11.40
C HIS A 211 -6.30 -2.89 -10.32
N LYS A 212 -7.30 -3.77 -10.12
CA LYS A 212 -8.36 -3.53 -9.13
C LYS A 212 -7.79 -3.43 -7.72
N GLY A 213 -8.26 -2.46 -6.95
CA GLY A 213 -7.76 -2.16 -5.61
C GLY A 213 -6.39 -1.47 -5.55
N TYR A 214 -5.61 -1.43 -6.65
CA TYR A 214 -4.31 -0.74 -6.72
C TYR A 214 -4.49 0.77 -6.80
N VAL A 215 -4.64 1.37 -5.61
CA VAL A 215 -4.75 2.81 -5.41
C VAL A 215 -3.60 3.26 -4.52
N THR A 216 -2.81 4.21 -5.01
CA THR A 216 -1.61 4.70 -4.33
C THR A 216 -1.78 6.12 -3.80
N GLU A 217 -0.69 6.75 -3.38
CA GLU A 217 -0.66 8.10 -2.84
C GLU A 217 -1.18 9.17 -3.81
N LYS A 218 -1.12 8.94 -5.12
CA LYS A 218 -1.33 10.00 -6.13
C LYS A 218 -2.68 10.71 -6.00
N ILE A 219 -3.74 9.94 -5.76
CA ILE A 219 -5.09 10.51 -5.56
C ILE A 219 -5.19 11.22 -4.20
N MET A 220 -4.52 10.67 -3.17
CA MET A 220 -4.45 11.25 -1.82
C MET A 220 -3.71 12.59 -1.82
N ASP A 221 -2.54 12.67 -2.46
CA ASP A 221 -1.74 13.89 -2.61
C ASP A 221 -2.59 15.02 -3.21
N ALA A 222 -3.34 14.73 -4.28
CA ALA A 222 -4.24 15.68 -4.91
C ALA A 222 -5.35 16.16 -3.97
N PHE A 223 -6.00 15.23 -3.23
CA PHE A 223 -7.00 15.59 -2.24
C PHE A 223 -6.43 16.49 -1.13
N LEU A 224 -5.25 16.14 -0.58
CA LEU A 224 -4.57 16.89 0.47
C LEU A 224 -4.18 18.29 -0.02
N ALA A 225 -3.73 18.43 -1.27
CA ALA A 225 -3.38 19.69 -1.90
C ALA A 225 -4.60 20.59 -2.19
N GLY A 226 -5.82 20.06 -2.07
CA GLY A 226 -7.02 20.77 -2.49
C GLY A 226 -7.13 20.91 -4.00
N SER A 227 -6.53 19.99 -4.76
CA SER A 227 -6.69 19.88 -6.20
C SER A 227 -7.72 18.79 -6.51
N VAL A 228 -8.57 18.99 -7.52
CA VAL A 228 -9.48 17.94 -7.98
C VAL A 228 -8.65 16.84 -8.66
N PRO A 229 -8.68 15.58 -8.20
CA PRO A 229 -7.94 14.51 -8.84
C PRO A 229 -8.59 14.12 -10.15
N ILE A 230 -7.78 13.99 -11.20
CA ILE A 230 -8.15 13.27 -12.43
C ILE A 230 -7.41 11.94 -12.39
N TYR A 231 -8.14 10.87 -12.09
CA TYR A 231 -7.59 9.58 -11.70
C TYR A 231 -7.71 8.54 -12.82
N TRP A 232 -6.67 7.71 -12.92
CA TRP A 232 -6.71 6.45 -13.67
C TRP A 232 -5.79 5.42 -13.00
N GLY A 233 -6.20 4.16 -12.99
CA GLY A 233 -5.56 3.07 -12.25
C GLY A 233 -6.58 1.98 -11.96
N ALA A 234 -6.81 1.69 -10.68
CA ALA A 234 -7.90 0.81 -10.24
C ALA A 234 -9.28 1.25 -10.76
N SER A 235 -9.97 0.37 -11.49
CA SER A 235 -11.33 0.66 -12.01
C SER A 235 -12.41 0.68 -10.93
N ASP A 236 -12.12 0.14 -9.76
CA ASP A 236 -12.98 0.09 -8.55
C ASP A 236 -12.54 1.10 -7.49
N VAL A 237 -11.82 2.16 -7.87
CA VAL A 237 -11.37 3.24 -6.96
C VAL A 237 -12.52 3.90 -6.20
N ASN A 238 -13.74 3.86 -6.75
CA ASN A 238 -14.95 4.39 -6.10
C ASN A 238 -15.33 3.64 -4.80
N LEU A 239 -14.82 2.42 -4.61
CA LEU A 239 -14.96 1.69 -3.34
C LEU A 239 -14.06 2.30 -2.24
N ASP A 240 -12.99 3.00 -2.61
CA ASP A 240 -12.13 3.72 -1.67
C ASP A 240 -12.55 5.19 -1.54
N PHE A 241 -12.86 5.87 -2.63
CA PHE A 241 -13.13 7.31 -2.64
C PHE A 241 -14.49 7.66 -3.23
N ASN A 242 -15.09 8.76 -2.75
CA ASN A 242 -16.38 9.23 -3.25
C ASN A 242 -16.26 9.71 -4.70
N LYS A 243 -17.01 9.07 -5.62
CA LYS A 243 -17.06 9.41 -7.04
C LYS A 243 -17.44 10.86 -7.37
N GLU A 244 -18.07 11.58 -6.43
CA GLU A 244 -18.41 13.00 -6.60
C GLU A 244 -17.24 13.95 -6.36
N SER A 245 -16.11 13.44 -5.86
CA SER A 245 -14.95 14.25 -5.43
C SER A 245 -13.75 14.21 -6.37
N PHE A 246 -13.79 13.37 -7.40
CA PHE A 246 -12.72 13.21 -8.38
C PHE A 246 -13.29 12.81 -9.74
N ILE A 247 -12.43 12.84 -10.77
CA ILE A 247 -12.78 12.47 -12.14
C ILE A 247 -12.11 11.13 -12.44
N ASN A 248 -12.89 10.06 -12.59
CA ASN A 248 -12.38 8.74 -12.94
C ASN A 248 -12.31 8.59 -14.46
N LEU A 249 -11.11 8.52 -15.04
CA LEU A 249 -10.95 8.34 -16.48
C LEU A 249 -11.50 7.00 -16.99
N ASN A 250 -11.65 6.00 -16.11
CA ASN A 250 -12.27 4.71 -16.47
C ASN A 250 -13.77 4.84 -16.80
N ASP A 251 -14.43 5.92 -16.38
CA ASP A 251 -15.87 6.13 -16.61
C ASP A 251 -16.16 6.73 -18.00
N PHE A 252 -15.11 7.10 -18.75
CA PHE A 252 -15.23 7.73 -20.06
C PHE A 252 -14.89 6.73 -21.17
N ALA A 253 -15.61 6.84 -22.29
CA ALA A 253 -15.34 6.00 -23.46
C ALA A 253 -13.93 6.24 -24.05
N ASN A 254 -13.39 7.45 -23.90
CA ASN A 254 -12.06 7.83 -24.38
C ASN A 254 -11.60 9.16 -23.73
N LEU A 255 -10.34 9.54 -23.99
CA LEU A 255 -9.77 10.79 -23.47
C LEU A 255 -10.41 12.06 -24.02
N GLU A 256 -11.03 12.01 -25.20
CA GLU A 256 -11.70 13.16 -25.79
C GLU A 256 -12.96 13.52 -24.99
N SER A 257 -13.81 12.54 -24.69
CA SER A 257 -14.99 12.76 -23.86
C SER A 257 -14.64 13.13 -22.41
N ALA A 258 -13.54 12.60 -21.87
CA ALA A 258 -12.99 13.03 -20.58
C ALA A 258 -12.55 14.51 -20.61
N LEU A 259 -11.84 14.91 -21.67
CA LEU A 259 -11.38 16.30 -21.83
C LEU A 259 -12.56 17.27 -21.97
N GLU A 260 -13.62 16.92 -22.70
CA GLU A 260 -14.83 17.76 -22.80
C GLU A 260 -15.50 17.97 -21.43
N TYR A 261 -15.55 16.93 -20.59
CA TYR A 261 -16.05 17.07 -19.22
C TYR A 261 -15.17 17.97 -18.35
N ILE A 262 -13.84 17.86 -18.49
CA ILE A 262 -12.89 18.73 -17.78
C ILE A 262 -13.00 20.18 -18.25
N LYS A 263 -13.15 20.43 -19.55
CA LYS A 263 -13.40 21.79 -20.09
C LYS A 263 -14.65 22.41 -19.47
N LYS A 264 -15.74 21.63 -19.37
CA LYS A 264 -16.97 22.07 -18.71
C LYS A 264 -16.71 22.47 -17.25
N LEU A 265 -16.05 21.61 -16.47
CA LEU A 265 -15.69 21.90 -15.08
C LEU A 265 -14.78 23.13 -14.97
N ASP A 266 -13.78 23.27 -15.84
CA ASP A 266 -12.85 24.40 -15.77
C ASP A 266 -13.53 25.75 -16.09
N SER A 267 -14.57 25.74 -16.92
CA SER A 267 -15.35 26.93 -17.29
C SER A 267 -16.53 27.26 -16.36
N ASP A 268 -16.90 26.36 -15.46
CA ASP A 268 -18.05 26.49 -14.56
C ASP A 268 -17.58 26.40 -13.10
N ASP A 269 -17.37 27.55 -12.49
CA ASP A 269 -16.88 27.67 -11.11
C ASP A 269 -17.79 26.95 -10.10
N ALA A 270 -19.12 26.98 -10.30
CA ALA A 270 -20.05 26.32 -9.40
C ALA A 270 -19.93 24.80 -9.50
N LEU A 271 -19.79 24.25 -10.71
CA LEU A 271 -19.61 22.82 -10.93
C LEU A 271 -18.25 22.34 -10.42
N TYR A 272 -17.18 23.11 -10.67
CA TYR A 272 -15.84 22.84 -10.13
C TYR A 272 -15.84 22.84 -8.60
N LEU A 273 -16.37 23.89 -7.97
CA LEU A 273 -16.44 24.00 -6.52
C LEU A 273 -17.30 22.89 -5.92
N LYS A 274 -18.41 22.50 -6.56
CA LYS A 274 -19.22 21.36 -6.11
C LYS A 274 -18.37 20.08 -6.00
N MET A 275 -17.58 19.74 -7.01
CA MET A 275 -16.70 18.57 -6.99
C MET A 275 -15.55 18.72 -5.98
N LEU A 276 -14.91 19.89 -5.95
CA LEU A 276 -13.83 20.20 -5.01
C LEU A 276 -14.29 20.13 -3.55
N ARG A 277 -15.53 20.53 -3.24
CA ARG A 277 -16.07 20.55 -1.89
C ARG A 277 -16.75 19.23 -1.49
N ALA A 278 -16.99 18.33 -2.44
CA ALA A 278 -17.43 16.98 -2.13
C ALA A 278 -16.43 16.29 -1.20
N ASN A 279 -16.94 15.56 -0.21
CA ASN A 279 -16.11 14.81 0.73
C ASN A 279 -15.36 13.71 -0.03
N PRO A 280 -14.02 13.63 0.02
CA PRO A 280 -13.25 12.58 -0.64
C PRO A 280 -13.61 11.16 -0.20
N LEU A 281 -14.11 11.01 1.03
CA LEU A 281 -14.38 9.70 1.61
C LEU A 281 -15.75 9.20 1.17
N ASN A 282 -15.80 7.97 0.66
CA ASN A 282 -17.05 7.24 0.46
C ASN A 282 -17.55 6.75 1.84
N ASN A 283 -18.48 7.44 2.51
CA ASN A 283 -18.82 7.13 3.91
C ASN A 283 -19.29 5.67 4.17
N ASP A 284 -19.75 4.94 3.14
CA ASP A 284 -20.27 3.58 3.27
C ASP A 284 -19.19 2.48 3.04
N GLU A 285 -18.10 2.79 2.32
CA GLU A 285 -17.06 1.81 1.91
C GLU A 285 -15.61 2.30 2.15
N PHE A 286 -15.41 3.61 2.35
CA PHE A 286 -14.14 4.19 2.73
C PHE A 286 -13.74 3.64 4.09
N CYS A 287 -12.60 2.94 4.08
CA CYS A 287 -12.26 1.96 5.09
C CYS A 287 -13.34 0.90 5.23
N GLU A 288 -13.29 -0.09 4.35
CA GLU A 288 -13.57 -1.50 4.64
C GLU A 288 -12.82 -1.96 5.92
N ASN A 289 -13.22 -1.42 7.06
CA ASN A 289 -12.71 -1.67 8.40
C ASN A 289 -11.26 -1.25 8.71
N PHE A 290 -10.51 -0.52 7.85
CA PHE A 290 -9.17 -0.07 8.27
C PHE A 290 -9.26 1.00 9.38
N ASN A 291 -8.52 0.73 10.45
CA ASN A 291 -8.04 1.68 11.44
C ASN A 291 -6.72 1.12 12.01
N ILE A 292 -5.99 1.97 12.73
CA ILE A 292 -4.71 1.59 13.34
C ILE A 292 -4.87 0.43 14.32
N GLU A 293 -6.01 0.33 15.01
CA GLU A 293 -6.30 -0.77 15.93
C GLU A 293 -6.40 -2.11 15.21
N LYS A 294 -7.06 -2.16 14.06
CA LYS A 294 -7.20 -3.38 13.25
C LYS A 294 -5.85 -3.81 12.70
N LEU A 295 -5.02 -2.86 12.25
CA LEU A 295 -3.64 -3.17 11.86
C LEU A 295 -2.85 -3.72 13.06
N SER A 296 -2.96 -3.07 14.22
CA SER A 296 -2.30 -3.51 15.46
C SER A 296 -2.73 -4.92 15.89
N GLN A 297 -4.03 -5.21 15.85
CA GLN A 297 -4.60 -6.52 16.16
C GLN A 297 -4.16 -7.60 15.16
N PHE A 298 -4.19 -7.29 13.86
CA PHE A 298 -3.71 -8.21 12.83
C PHE A 298 -2.23 -8.55 13.04
N LEU A 299 -1.39 -7.55 13.32
CA LEU A 299 0.03 -7.76 13.57
C LEU A 299 0.26 -8.57 14.85
N ALA A 300 -0.45 -8.26 15.94
CA ALA A 300 -0.35 -9.02 17.18
C ALA A 300 -0.77 -10.49 17.00
N HIS A 301 -1.88 -10.73 16.32
CA HIS A 301 -2.35 -12.07 15.95
C HIS A 301 -1.28 -12.82 15.13
N ALA A 302 -0.78 -12.20 14.07
CA ALA A 302 0.27 -12.80 13.23
C ALA A 302 1.53 -13.14 14.04
N ILE A 303 1.94 -12.27 14.96
CA ILE A 303 3.18 -12.43 15.76
C ILE A 303 3.03 -13.44 16.90
N GLU A 304 1.90 -13.49 17.58
CA GLU A 304 1.72 -14.29 18.80
C GLU A 304 1.06 -15.64 18.54
N GLU A 305 0.00 -15.66 17.74
CA GLU A 305 -0.84 -16.84 17.51
C GLU A 305 -0.57 -17.48 16.15
N GLY A 306 -0.08 -16.68 15.20
CA GLY A 306 0.14 -17.09 13.83
C GLY A 306 1.16 -18.21 13.63
N ASP A 307 0.94 -19.04 12.61
CA ASP A 307 1.90 -20.07 12.21
C ASP A 307 2.97 -19.52 11.25
N ILE A 308 4.04 -20.30 11.07
CA ILE A 308 4.98 -20.13 9.94
C ILE A 308 4.48 -20.98 8.77
N TYR A 309 4.16 -20.33 7.66
CA TYR A 309 3.61 -20.91 6.44
C TYR A 309 4.60 -20.94 5.26
N HIS A 310 5.59 -20.05 5.25
CA HIS A 310 6.52 -19.93 4.14
C HIS A 310 7.29 -21.23 3.92
N LYS A 311 7.57 -21.53 2.65
CA LYS A 311 8.34 -22.70 2.26
C LYS A 311 9.78 -22.29 2.09
N ASP A 312 10.61 -22.70 3.03
CA ASP A 312 12.05 -22.62 2.82
C ASP A 312 12.45 -23.48 1.61
N LYS A 313 13.33 -22.96 0.75
CA LYS A 313 13.90 -23.69 -0.40
C LYS A 313 14.43 -25.08 0.00
N ASN A 314 14.89 -25.22 1.25
CA ASN A 314 15.46 -26.44 1.81
C ASN A 314 14.58 -27.11 2.88
N PHE A 315 13.30 -26.76 3.02
CA PHE A 315 12.47 -27.37 4.08
C PHE A 315 12.38 -28.88 3.89
N GLY A 316 12.95 -29.61 4.84
CA GLY A 316 13.06 -31.06 4.77
C GLY A 316 13.88 -31.54 3.59
N ARG A 317 14.85 -30.77 3.07
CA ARG A 317 15.81 -31.17 2.02
C ARG A 317 17.27 -30.91 2.40
N ASP A 318 18.13 -31.89 2.12
CA ASP A 318 19.58 -31.82 2.29
C ASP A 318 20.22 -30.93 1.21
N VAL A 319 21.52 -30.67 1.35
CA VAL A 319 22.32 -29.84 0.43
C VAL A 319 22.31 -30.33 -1.03
N ASN A 320 21.91 -31.58 -1.26
CA ASN A 320 21.79 -32.18 -2.59
C ASN A 320 20.32 -32.23 -3.08
N GLY A 321 19.39 -31.56 -2.39
CA GLY A 321 17.97 -31.50 -2.73
C GLY A 321 17.17 -32.77 -2.39
N GLY A 322 17.75 -33.74 -1.69
CA GLY A 322 17.09 -34.95 -1.20
C GLY A 322 16.34 -34.70 0.10
N TYR A 323 15.23 -35.39 0.38
CA TYR A 323 14.51 -35.14 1.63
C TYR A 323 15.36 -35.52 2.88
N LEU A 324 15.55 -34.57 3.82
CA LEU A 324 16.26 -34.70 5.10
C LEU A 324 15.54 -35.71 6.01
N GLY A 325 16.31 -36.60 6.64
CA GLY A 325 15.79 -37.54 7.65
C GLY A 325 14.96 -38.71 7.11
N ILE A 326 14.57 -38.74 5.83
CA ILE A 326 13.83 -39.89 5.25
C ILE A 326 14.83 -41.02 4.89
N PRO A 327 14.75 -42.21 5.54
CA PRO A 327 15.61 -43.34 5.22
C PRO A 327 15.48 -43.72 3.73
N ARG A 328 16.59 -44.15 3.09
CA ARG A 328 16.59 -44.59 1.68
C ARG A 328 15.46 -45.61 1.40
N LEU A 329 15.24 -46.57 2.30
CA LEU A 329 14.17 -47.56 2.24
C LEU A 329 12.75 -46.95 2.13
N ALA A 330 12.45 -45.86 2.85
CA ALA A 330 11.15 -45.20 2.76
C ALA A 330 10.98 -44.38 1.46
N LYS A 331 12.09 -43.92 0.85
CA LYS A 331 12.08 -43.33 -0.49
C LYS A 331 11.73 -44.37 -1.56
N TYR A 332 12.15 -45.63 -1.38
CA TYR A 332 11.75 -46.77 -2.22
C TYR A 332 10.28 -47.16 -2.01
N GLY A 333 9.79 -47.20 -0.76
CA GLY A 333 8.38 -47.50 -0.49
C GLY A 333 7.38 -46.54 -1.16
N THR A 334 7.74 -45.25 -1.26
CA THR A 334 6.93 -44.24 -1.97
C THR A 334 7.09 -44.29 -3.49
N PHE A 335 8.03 -45.06 -4.04
CA PHE A 335 8.25 -45.18 -5.49
C PHE A 335 7.06 -45.83 -6.21
N PHE A 336 6.34 -46.73 -5.54
CA PHE A 336 5.14 -47.38 -6.07
C PHE A 336 3.92 -46.46 -6.17
N ILE A 337 3.97 -45.26 -5.57
CA ILE A 337 2.93 -44.25 -5.74
C ILE A 337 3.12 -43.59 -7.11
N VAL A 338 2.43 -44.08 -8.14
CA VAL A 338 2.58 -43.63 -9.54
C VAL A 338 2.31 -42.12 -9.70
N ASN A 339 1.35 -41.58 -8.95
CA ASN A 339 1.03 -40.15 -8.99
C ASN A 339 2.13 -39.32 -8.29
N ARG A 340 2.83 -38.47 -9.06
CA ARG A 340 3.96 -37.65 -8.61
C ARG A 340 3.60 -36.69 -7.47
N THR A 341 2.39 -36.14 -7.48
CA THR A 341 1.90 -35.21 -6.44
C THR A 341 1.64 -35.96 -5.14
N LYS A 342 0.90 -37.08 -5.20
CA LYS A 342 0.66 -37.95 -4.02
C LYS A 342 1.97 -38.51 -3.44
N ARG A 343 2.94 -38.83 -4.30
CA ARG A 343 4.29 -39.26 -3.89
C ARG A 343 5.04 -38.17 -3.13
N ARG A 344 4.98 -36.92 -3.60
CA ARG A 344 5.59 -35.77 -2.93
C ARG A 344 4.93 -35.48 -1.58
N GLU A 345 3.60 -35.54 -1.53
CA GLU A 345 2.83 -35.32 -0.31
C GLU A 345 3.14 -36.39 0.76
N ALA A 346 3.21 -37.66 0.37
CA ALA A 346 3.58 -38.76 1.26
C ALA A 346 5.00 -38.59 1.84
N ARG A 347 5.96 -38.17 1.01
CA ARG A 347 7.34 -37.87 1.45
C ARG A 347 7.39 -36.67 2.40
N TYR A 348 6.62 -35.63 2.12
CA TYR A 348 6.53 -34.44 2.98
C TYR A 348 5.95 -34.77 4.36
N LYS A 349 4.83 -35.49 4.42
CA LYS A 349 4.22 -35.94 5.69
C LYS A 349 5.16 -36.84 6.50
N LEU A 350 5.92 -37.70 5.83
CA LEU A 350 6.91 -38.56 6.48
C LEU A 350 8.08 -37.75 7.06
N ALA A 351 8.61 -36.77 6.33
CA ALA A 351 9.66 -35.88 6.83
C ALA A 351 9.21 -35.09 8.07
N GLN A 352 7.98 -34.56 8.06
CA GLN A 352 7.39 -33.87 9.21
C GLN A 352 7.29 -34.77 10.45
N LYS A 353 6.89 -36.04 10.27
CA LYS A 353 6.76 -37.00 11.37
C LYS A 353 8.12 -37.35 11.98
N ILE A 354 9.15 -37.54 11.15
CA ILE A 354 10.53 -37.84 11.61
C ILE A 354 11.12 -36.65 12.36
N HIS A 355 10.96 -35.44 11.82
CA HIS A 355 11.42 -34.21 12.49
C HIS A 355 10.79 -34.02 13.87
N LYS A 356 9.49 -34.34 14.01
CA LYS A 356 8.78 -34.28 15.29
C LYS A 356 9.28 -35.32 16.32
N ILE A 357 9.78 -36.47 15.86
CA ILE A 357 10.36 -37.51 16.71
C ILE A 357 11.77 -37.11 17.16
N GLN A 358 12.58 -36.49 16.29
CA GLN A 358 13.95 -36.08 16.61
C GLN A 358 14.05 -34.86 17.55
N LYS A 359 12.96 -34.10 17.69
CA LYS A 359 12.86 -32.97 18.63
C LYS A 359 12.32 -33.35 20.03
N ARG A 360 11.94 -34.61 20.23
CA ARG A 360 11.66 -35.20 21.55
C ARG A 360 12.90 -35.94 22.01
#